data_AF-A0A8M1MU31-F1
#
_entry.id   AF-A0A8M1MU31-F1
#
_cell.length_a   1.000
_cell.length_b   1.000
_cell.length_c   1.000
_cell.angle_alpha   90.00
_cell.angle_beta   90.00
_cell.angle_gamma   90.00
#
_symmetry.space_group_name_H-M   'P 1'
#
loop_
_entity.id
_entity.type
_entity.pdbx_description
1 polymer ?
#
loop_
_entity_poly.entity_id
_entity_poly.type
_entity_poly.pdbx_seq_one_letter_code
_entity_poly.pdbx_strand_id
1 'polypeptide(L)'
;MAAVTDVQRLQARVEELERWVYGSGGPRGSRKVADGLVKVQVALGNIASKRERVKILYKKIEDLIKYLDPEYIDRISIPDASKLQFILAEEQFILSQIALLEQVEALVPMLDSAHIKAVPEHAARLQRLAQIHIQQQALVLTLTCHQTMLLSKQFVQWDELLCQLEAAKQVKPAEE
;
A
#
# COMPACT_ATOMS: atom_id res chain seq x y z
N MET A 1 15.17 -18.55 -0.99
CA MET A 1 15.47 -17.55 -2.03
C MET A 1 16.08 -16.27 -1.45
N ALA A 2 15.45 -15.60 -0.47
CA ALA A 2 16.00 -14.38 0.17
C ALA A 2 17.36 -14.59 0.88
N ALA A 3 17.56 -15.72 1.57
CA ALA A 3 18.84 -16.00 2.23
C ALA A 3 20.01 -16.14 1.24
N VAL A 4 19.76 -16.57 0.00
CA VAL A 4 20.80 -16.73 -1.04
C VAL A 4 21.19 -15.37 -1.61
N THR A 5 20.23 -14.46 -1.77
CA THR A 5 20.49 -13.09 -2.24
C THR A 5 21.27 -12.26 -1.23
N ASP A 6 21.03 -12.47 0.07
CA ASP A 6 21.78 -11.79 1.13
C ASP A 6 23.23 -12.28 1.21
N VAL A 7 23.46 -13.59 1.08
CA VAL A 7 24.81 -14.18 1.03
C VAL A 7 25.58 -13.68 -0.18
N GLN A 8 24.96 -13.61 -1.37
CA GLN A 8 25.59 -13.08 -2.58
C GLN A 8 25.96 -11.59 -2.44
N ARG A 9 25.08 -10.78 -1.83
CA ARG A 9 25.35 -9.36 -1.55
C ARG A 9 26.52 -9.20 -0.57
N LEU A 10 26.56 -10.00 0.48
CA LEU A 10 27.65 -9.97 1.46
C LEU A 10 28.97 -10.39 0.80
N GLN A 11 28.94 -11.40 -0.05
CA GLN A 11 30.12 -11.87 -0.74
C GLN A 11 30.70 -10.82 -1.70
N ALA A 12 29.87 -10.14 -2.48
CA ALA A 12 30.32 -9.03 -3.33
C ALA A 12 30.98 -7.90 -2.52
N ARG A 13 30.40 -7.53 -1.37
CA ARG A 13 30.98 -6.52 -0.47
C ARG A 13 32.31 -6.97 0.13
N VAL A 14 32.43 -8.24 0.51
CA VAL A 14 33.67 -8.79 1.05
C VAL A 14 34.76 -8.80 -0.03
N GLU A 15 34.44 -9.18 -1.26
CA GLU A 15 35.38 -9.17 -2.38
C GLU A 15 35.88 -7.74 -2.71
N GLU A 16 34.98 -6.75 -2.64
CA GLU A 16 35.37 -5.34 -2.72
C GLU A 16 36.33 -4.96 -1.58
N LEU A 17 35.96 -5.25 -0.33
CA LEU A 17 36.83 -4.94 0.82
C LEU A 17 38.20 -5.62 0.74
N GLU A 18 38.24 -6.88 0.32
CA GLU A 18 39.48 -7.60 0.09
C GLU A 18 40.32 -6.94 -1.02
N ARG A 19 39.69 -6.47 -2.09
CA ARG A 19 40.36 -5.73 -3.17
C ARG A 19 40.90 -4.38 -2.69
N TRP A 20 40.17 -3.66 -1.83
CA TRP A 20 40.62 -2.40 -1.24
C TRP A 20 41.82 -2.58 -0.29
N VAL A 21 41.85 -3.66 0.49
CA VAL A 21 42.90 -3.89 1.50
C VAL A 21 44.14 -4.59 0.93
N TYR A 22 43.95 -5.61 0.09
CA TYR A 22 45.02 -6.47 -0.44
C TYR A 22 45.40 -6.17 -1.89
N GLY A 23 44.58 -5.42 -2.64
CA GLY A 23 44.82 -5.12 -4.06
C GLY A 23 44.57 -6.32 -4.97
N SER A 24 44.85 -6.16 -6.27
CA SER A 24 44.74 -7.22 -7.27
C SER A 24 45.90 -8.21 -7.15
N GLY A 25 45.72 -9.29 -6.38
CA GLY A 25 46.61 -10.47 -6.43
C GLY A 25 47.84 -10.45 -5.51
N GLY A 26 47.91 -9.58 -4.51
CA GLY A 26 49.00 -9.58 -3.53
C GLY A 26 48.87 -10.71 -2.49
N PRO A 27 49.99 -11.27 -1.97
CA PRO A 27 49.95 -12.30 -0.93
C PRO A 27 49.18 -11.77 0.29
N ARG A 28 48.23 -12.57 0.81
CA ARG A 28 47.45 -12.33 2.04
C ARG A 28 48.33 -12.46 3.30
N GLY A 29 49.51 -11.83 3.28
CA GLY A 29 50.35 -11.70 4.45
C GLY A 29 49.68 -10.79 5.48
N SER A 30 50.08 -10.92 6.74
CA SER A 30 49.62 -10.09 7.87
C SER A 30 50.02 -8.63 7.65
N ARG A 31 49.30 -7.92 6.78
CA ARG A 31 49.48 -6.49 6.57
C ARG A 31 48.95 -5.83 7.82
N LYS A 32 49.87 -5.33 8.66
CA LYS A 32 49.55 -4.58 9.86
C LYS A 32 49.05 -3.19 9.47
N VAL A 33 47.87 -3.11 8.83
CA VAL A 33 47.24 -1.85 8.40
C VAL A 33 47.03 -0.96 9.62
N ALA A 34 46.72 -1.55 10.78
CA ALA A 34 46.68 -0.86 12.07
C ALA A 34 48.05 -0.25 12.43
N ASP A 35 49.14 -1.01 12.38
CA ASP A 35 50.49 -0.47 12.68
C ASP A 35 50.93 0.59 11.66
N GLY A 36 50.56 0.41 10.38
CA GLY A 36 50.79 1.40 9.32
C GLY A 36 50.02 2.69 9.57
N LEU A 37 48.74 2.58 9.95
CA LEU A 37 47.90 3.72 10.30
C LEU A 37 48.42 4.44 11.54
N VAL A 38 48.86 3.70 12.57
CA VAL A 38 49.50 4.28 13.77
C VAL A 38 50.80 5.01 13.40
N LYS A 39 51.64 4.44 12.52
CA LYS A 39 52.86 5.12 12.04
C LYS A 39 52.53 6.40 11.27
N VAL A 40 51.53 6.36 10.40
CA VAL A 40 51.06 7.54 9.65
C VAL A 40 50.48 8.59 10.60
N GLN A 41 49.71 8.19 11.60
CA GLN A 41 49.17 9.08 12.62
C GLN A 41 50.27 9.75 13.46
N VAL A 42 51.29 8.99 13.87
CA VAL A 42 52.45 9.53 14.61
C VAL A 42 53.27 10.48 13.73
N ALA A 43 53.51 10.12 12.47
CA ALA A 43 54.18 11.01 11.51
C ALA A 43 53.38 12.30 11.29
N LEU A 44 52.05 12.20 11.18
CA LEU A 44 51.16 13.33 11.04
C LEU A 44 51.12 14.22 12.28
N GLY A 45 51.05 13.63 13.47
CA GLY A 45 51.14 14.36 14.73
C GLY A 45 52.46 15.12 14.88
N ASN A 46 53.58 14.50 14.46
CA ASN A 46 54.90 15.12 14.45
C ASN A 46 55.03 16.25 13.41
N ILE A 47 54.40 16.13 12.25
CA ILE A 47 54.40 17.16 11.22
C ILE A 47 53.49 18.33 11.64
N ALA A 48 52.31 18.03 12.18
CA ALA A 48 51.35 19.04 12.65
C ALA A 48 51.86 19.81 13.88
N SER A 49 52.64 19.19 14.76
CA SER A 49 53.24 19.87 15.91
C SER A 49 54.42 20.77 15.54
N LYS A 50 55.22 20.39 14.53
CA LYS A 50 56.38 21.16 14.07
C LYS A 50 56.06 22.24 13.02
N ARG A 51 54.93 22.12 12.32
CA ARG A 51 54.51 23.06 11.27
C ARG A 51 53.07 23.51 11.51
N GLU A 52 52.92 24.66 12.15
CA GLU A 52 51.59 25.23 12.45
C GLU A 52 50.73 25.47 11.18
N ARG A 53 51.35 25.79 10.03
CA ARG A 53 50.63 25.87 8.75
C ARG A 53 49.96 24.54 8.35
N VAL A 54 50.60 23.40 8.63
CA VAL A 54 50.05 22.07 8.30
C VAL A 54 48.90 21.72 9.25
N LYS A 55 49.01 22.08 10.52
CA LYS A 55 47.93 21.91 11.51
C LYS A 55 46.68 22.71 11.15
N ILE A 56 46.86 23.96 10.68
CA ILE A 56 45.76 24.79 10.20
C ILE A 56 45.14 24.18 8.94
N LEU A 57 45.95 23.70 8.00
CA LEU A 57 45.46 23.02 6.79
C LEU A 57 44.68 21.75 7.16
N TYR A 58 45.16 20.93 8.09
CA TYR A 58 44.47 19.72 8.54
C TYR A 58 43.09 20.01 9.13
N LYS A 59 42.96 21.05 9.96
CA LYS A 59 41.66 21.49 10.47
C LYS A 59 40.75 22.00 9.36
N LYS A 60 41.31 22.73 8.39
CA LYS A 60 40.57 23.24 7.23
C LYS A 60 40.21 22.17 6.21
N ILE A 61 40.83 20.99 6.22
CA ILE A 61 40.50 19.91 5.27
C ILE A 61 39.07 19.41 5.52
N GLU A 62 38.65 19.25 6.78
CA GLU A 62 37.26 18.86 7.10
C GLU A 62 36.26 19.91 6.63
N ASP A 63 36.56 21.19 6.90
CA ASP A 63 35.76 22.30 6.42
C ASP A 63 35.73 22.34 4.88
N LEU A 64 36.87 22.18 4.22
CA LEU A 64 36.99 22.16 2.76
C LEU A 64 36.19 21.02 2.15
N ILE A 65 36.22 19.82 2.73
CA ILE A 65 35.40 18.68 2.27
C ILE A 65 33.91 19.04 2.38
N LYS A 66 33.49 19.70 3.46
CA LYS A 66 32.11 20.17 3.63
C LYS A 66 31.73 21.25 2.60
N TYR A 67 32.63 22.18 2.30
CA TYR A 67 32.40 23.24 1.31
C TYR A 67 32.52 22.75 -0.14
N LEU A 68 33.21 21.64 -0.40
CA LEU A 68 33.37 21.01 -1.72
C LEU A 68 32.21 20.08 -2.08
N ASP A 69 31.33 19.76 -1.13
CA ASP A 69 30.11 18.99 -1.41
C ASP A 69 29.17 19.84 -2.29
N PRO A 70 28.89 19.43 -3.54
CA PRO A 70 28.01 20.16 -4.43
C PRO A 70 26.62 20.39 -3.84
N GLU A 71 26.12 19.46 -3.01
CA GLU A 71 24.83 19.61 -2.35
C GLU A 71 24.83 20.72 -1.29
N TYR A 72 26.00 21.07 -0.73
CA TYR A 72 26.13 22.13 0.27
C TYR A 72 26.12 23.52 -0.37
N ILE A 73 26.77 23.68 -1.53
CA ILE A 73 26.82 24.97 -2.25
C ILE A 73 25.43 25.33 -2.80
N ASP A 74 24.73 24.38 -3.41
CA ASP A 74 23.42 24.62 -4.03
C ASP A 74 22.32 24.96 -3.00
N ARG A 75 22.45 24.47 -1.76
CA ARG A 75 21.48 24.75 -0.68
C ARG A 75 21.72 26.10 0.01
N ILE A 76 22.93 26.67 -0.05
CA ILE A 76 23.28 27.87 0.74
C ILE A 76 23.05 29.17 0.00
N SER A 77 23.17 29.19 -1.32
CA SER A 77 22.98 30.44 -2.06
C SER A 77 22.07 30.23 -3.26
N ILE A 78 20.76 30.14 -3.01
CA ILE A 78 19.81 30.62 -4.00
C ILE A 78 19.88 32.15 -3.94
N PRO A 79 20.39 32.85 -4.98
CA PRO A 79 20.47 34.30 -4.97
C PRO A 79 19.07 34.90 -4.86
N ASP A 80 18.94 36.05 -4.18
CA ASP A 80 17.62 36.66 -3.95
C ASP A 80 16.91 37.05 -5.26
N ALA A 81 17.67 37.43 -6.29
CA ALA A 81 17.13 37.66 -7.64
C ALA A 81 16.50 36.39 -8.24
N SER A 82 17.08 35.21 -7.99
CA SER A 82 16.55 33.93 -8.45
C SER A 82 15.29 33.53 -7.68
N LYS A 83 15.19 33.86 -6.39
CA LYS A 83 13.97 33.63 -5.59
C LYS A 83 12.78 34.42 -6.14
N LEU A 84 12.99 35.68 -6.53
CA LEU A 84 11.93 36.51 -7.12
C LEU A 84 11.45 35.93 -8.45
N GLN A 85 12.38 35.54 -9.33
CA GLN A 85 12.04 34.91 -10.60
C GLN A 85 11.30 33.57 -10.40
N PHE A 86 11.71 32.79 -9.40
CA PHE A 86 11.04 31.54 -9.04
C PHE A 86 9.59 31.78 -8.58
N ILE A 87 9.36 32.75 -7.70
CA ILE A 87 8.00 33.09 -7.23
C ILE A 87 7.12 33.56 -8.39
N LEU A 88 7.64 34.41 -9.29
CA LEU A 88 6.88 34.88 -10.45
C LEU A 88 6.61 33.76 -11.45
N ALA A 89 7.57 32.87 -11.68
CA ALA A 89 7.40 31.72 -12.57
C ALA A 89 6.39 30.70 -12.00
N GLU A 90 6.37 30.52 -10.68
CA GLU A 90 5.45 29.61 -9.98
C GLU A 90 4.16 30.29 -9.51
N GLU A 91 3.92 31.56 -9.81
CA GLU A 91 2.76 32.31 -9.32
C GLU A 91 1.44 31.59 -9.60
N GLN A 92 1.24 31.12 -10.84
CA GLN A 92 0.05 30.37 -11.23
C GLN A 92 -0.05 29.03 -10.50
N PHE A 93 1.08 28.36 -10.27
CA PHE A 93 1.12 27.12 -9.52
C PHE A 93 0.70 27.36 -8.06
N ILE A 94 1.29 28.34 -7.39
CA ILE A 94 0.98 28.70 -6.00
C ILE A 94 -0.50 29.07 -5.86
N LEU A 95 -1.03 29.92 -6.75
CA LEU A 95 -2.44 30.30 -6.75
C LEU A 95 -3.37 29.10 -6.97
N SER A 96 -3.01 28.19 -7.90
CA SER A 96 -3.80 26.97 -8.13
C SER A 96 -3.82 26.05 -6.91
N GLN A 97 -2.69 25.93 -6.19
CA GLN A 97 -2.59 25.13 -4.98
C GLN A 97 -3.41 25.73 -3.84
N ILE A 98 -3.41 27.05 -3.68
CA ILE A 98 -4.25 27.74 -2.69
C ILE A 98 -5.74 27.48 -2.98
N ALA A 99 -6.18 27.64 -4.23
CA ALA A 99 -7.57 27.41 -4.61
C ALA A 99 -8.02 25.95 -4.36
N LEU A 100 -7.13 24.97 -4.61
CA LEU A 100 -7.40 23.57 -4.28
C LEU A 100 -7.41 23.33 -2.77
N LEU A 101 -6.51 23.96 -2.03
CA LEU A 101 -6.42 23.82 -0.58
C LEU A 101 -7.67 24.40 0.12
N GLU A 102 -8.18 25.54 -0.35
CA GLU A 102 -9.43 26.12 0.15
C GLU A 102 -10.63 25.18 -0.05
N GLN A 103 -10.69 24.49 -1.20
CA GLN A 103 -11.73 23.48 -1.43
C GLN A 103 -11.60 22.31 -0.46
N VAL A 104 -10.38 21.85 -0.19
CA VAL A 104 -10.13 20.77 0.76
C VAL A 104 -10.53 21.21 2.17
N GLU A 105 -10.14 22.43 2.59
CA GLU A 105 -10.48 22.98 3.91
C GLU A 105 -12.01 23.08 4.10
N ALA A 106 -12.74 23.52 3.08
CA ALA A 106 -14.20 23.55 3.10
C ALA A 106 -14.85 22.16 3.25
N LEU A 107 -14.18 21.11 2.78
CA LEU A 107 -14.66 19.73 2.83
C LEU A 107 -14.28 18.99 4.13
N VAL A 108 -13.29 19.47 4.89
CA VAL A 108 -12.86 18.85 6.16
C VAL A 108 -14.02 18.58 7.12
N PRO A 109 -14.97 19.51 7.36
CA PRO A 109 -16.08 19.29 8.29
C PRO A 109 -17.04 18.16 7.85
N MET A 110 -17.07 17.78 6.57
CA MET A 110 -17.92 16.70 6.08
C MET A 110 -17.44 15.32 6.56
N LEU A 111 -16.14 15.17 6.81
CA LEU A 111 -15.54 13.92 7.29
C LEU A 111 -16.08 13.53 8.68
N ASP A 112 -16.39 14.54 9.51
CA ASP A 112 -16.91 14.35 10.86
C ASP A 112 -18.45 14.35 10.95
N SER A 113 -19.13 14.32 9.81
CA SER A 113 -20.59 14.42 9.77
C SER A 113 -21.29 13.29 10.56
N ALA A 114 -22.29 13.68 11.34
CA ALA A 114 -23.09 12.75 12.16
C ALA A 114 -23.78 11.67 11.31
N HIS A 115 -24.14 11.98 10.07
CA HIS A 115 -24.76 11.04 9.13
C HIS A 115 -23.83 9.90 8.74
N ILE A 116 -22.53 10.17 8.50
CA ILE A 116 -21.53 9.12 8.22
C ILE A 116 -21.31 8.26 9.47
N LYS A 117 -21.27 8.88 10.66
CA LYS A 117 -21.14 8.17 11.94
C LYS A 117 -22.36 7.29 12.26
N ALA A 118 -23.56 7.69 11.83
CA ALA A 118 -24.81 6.95 12.06
C ALA A 118 -25.05 5.78 11.08
N VAL A 119 -24.20 5.60 10.05
CA VAL A 119 -24.35 4.52 9.06
C VAL A 119 -24.44 3.12 9.68
N PRO A 120 -23.63 2.73 10.69
CA PRO A 120 -23.73 1.41 11.30
C PRO A 120 -25.09 1.13 11.96
N GLU A 121 -25.73 2.15 12.56
CA GLU A 121 -27.05 2.01 13.18
C GLU A 121 -28.13 1.73 12.13
N HIS A 122 -28.06 2.43 10.99
CA HIS A 122 -28.96 2.21 9.86
C HIS A 122 -28.69 0.86 9.18
N ALA A 123 -27.44 0.42 9.09
CA ALA A 123 -27.05 -0.86 8.51
C ALA A 123 -27.68 -2.03 9.28
N ALA A 124 -27.69 -1.99 10.62
CA ALA A 124 -28.32 -3.04 11.44
C ALA A 124 -29.84 -3.13 11.20
N ARG A 125 -30.53 -1.99 11.11
CA ARG A 125 -31.97 -1.96 10.78
C ARG A 125 -32.23 -2.45 9.37
N LEU A 126 -31.42 -2.05 8.41
CA LEU A 126 -31.53 -2.47 7.01
C LEU A 126 -31.28 -3.97 6.87
N GLN A 127 -30.30 -4.53 7.58
CA GLN A 127 -30.01 -5.96 7.60
C GLN A 127 -31.21 -6.76 8.12
N ARG A 128 -31.83 -6.30 9.21
CA ARG A 128 -33.04 -6.93 9.74
C ARG A 128 -34.20 -6.87 8.74
N LEU A 129 -34.39 -5.72 8.08
CA LEU A 129 -35.42 -5.57 7.05
C LEU A 129 -35.16 -6.47 5.85
N ALA A 130 -33.92 -6.58 5.39
CA ALA A 130 -33.53 -7.47 4.30
C ALA A 130 -33.82 -8.94 4.64
N GLN A 131 -33.54 -9.36 5.87
CA GLN A 131 -33.87 -10.71 6.33
C GLN A 131 -35.38 -10.97 6.31
N ILE A 132 -36.19 -10.02 6.79
CA ILE A 132 -37.66 -10.12 6.74
C ILE A 132 -38.13 -10.18 5.29
N HIS A 133 -37.55 -9.36 4.41
CA HIS A 133 -37.91 -9.34 2.99
C HIS A 133 -37.64 -10.70 2.31
N ILE A 134 -36.48 -11.31 2.56
CA ILE A 134 -36.14 -12.64 2.05
C ILE A 134 -37.17 -13.68 2.52
N GLN A 135 -37.55 -13.64 3.81
CA GLN A 135 -38.55 -14.55 4.36
C GLN A 135 -39.93 -14.35 3.72
N GLN A 136 -40.36 -13.11 3.53
CA GLN A 136 -41.63 -12.79 2.88
C GLN A 136 -41.64 -13.27 1.42
N GLN A 137 -40.55 -13.07 0.68
CA GLN A 137 -40.44 -13.50 -0.71
C GLN A 137 -40.51 -15.03 -0.84
N ALA A 138 -39.83 -15.76 0.06
CA ALA A 138 -39.91 -17.21 0.11
C ALA A 138 -41.32 -17.72 0.49
N LEU A 139 -41.99 -17.06 1.45
CA LEU A 139 -43.34 -17.40 1.86
C LEU A 139 -44.35 -17.21 0.72
N VAL A 140 -44.30 -16.05 0.03
CA VAL A 140 -45.18 -15.76 -1.11
C VAL A 140 -45.00 -16.80 -2.21
N LEU A 141 -43.76 -17.15 -2.55
CA LEU A 141 -43.48 -18.17 -3.57
C LEU A 141 -44.01 -19.56 -3.16
N THR A 142 -43.82 -19.93 -1.89
CA THR A 142 -44.26 -21.24 -1.37
C THR A 142 -45.79 -21.35 -1.34
N LEU A 143 -46.47 -20.33 -0.84
CA LEU A 143 -47.94 -20.30 -0.79
C LEU A 143 -48.55 -20.25 -2.19
N THR A 144 -48.09 -19.31 -3.03
CA THR A 144 -48.76 -19.05 -4.31
C THR A 144 -48.41 -20.05 -5.38
N CYS A 145 -47.19 -20.61 -5.42
CA CYS A 145 -46.80 -21.57 -6.45
C CYS A 145 -46.89 -23.01 -5.95
N HIS A 146 -46.38 -23.32 -4.76
CA HIS A 146 -46.28 -24.71 -4.33
C HIS A 146 -47.64 -25.29 -3.96
N GLN A 147 -48.43 -24.57 -3.15
CA GLN A 147 -49.75 -25.06 -2.72
C GLN A 147 -50.76 -25.09 -3.87
N THR A 148 -50.76 -24.08 -4.76
CA THR A 148 -51.66 -24.06 -5.93
C THR A 148 -51.32 -25.15 -6.94
N MET A 149 -50.03 -25.42 -7.19
CA MET A 149 -49.61 -26.53 -8.05
C MET A 149 -49.93 -27.89 -7.46
N LEU A 150 -49.83 -28.05 -6.14
CA LEU A 150 -50.17 -29.31 -5.48
C LEU A 150 -51.69 -29.56 -5.53
N LEU A 151 -52.47 -28.53 -5.23
CA LEU A 151 -53.93 -28.58 -5.32
C LEU A 151 -54.41 -28.84 -6.75
N SER A 152 -53.81 -28.19 -7.76
CA SER A 152 -54.20 -28.42 -9.16
C SER A 152 -53.89 -29.85 -9.61
N LYS A 153 -52.73 -30.41 -9.24
CA LYS A 153 -52.41 -31.82 -9.49
C LYS A 153 -53.42 -32.75 -8.82
N GLN A 154 -53.83 -32.44 -7.59
CA GLN A 154 -54.78 -33.26 -6.85
C GLN A 154 -56.18 -33.22 -7.47
N PHE A 155 -56.62 -32.06 -7.97
CA PHE A 155 -57.88 -31.96 -8.73
C PHE A 155 -57.83 -32.76 -10.03
N VAL A 156 -56.73 -32.73 -10.78
CA VAL A 156 -56.58 -33.53 -12.00
C VAL A 156 -56.63 -35.03 -11.69
N GLN A 157 -55.95 -35.49 -10.63
CA GLN A 157 -56.00 -36.89 -10.21
C GLN A 157 -57.40 -37.34 -9.80
N TRP A 158 -58.15 -36.48 -9.09
CA TRP A 158 -59.52 -36.78 -8.73
C TRP A 158 -60.46 -36.81 -9.94
N ASP A 159 -60.27 -35.90 -10.89
CA ASP A 159 -61.05 -35.88 -12.13
C ASP A 159 -60.80 -37.12 -12.99
N GLU A 160 -59.53 -37.54 -13.13
CA GLU A 160 -59.16 -38.77 -13.83
C GLU A 160 -59.76 -40.02 -13.15
N LEU A 161 -59.72 -40.08 -11.81
CA LEU A 161 -60.33 -41.16 -11.05
C LEU A 161 -61.86 -41.20 -11.21
N LEU A 162 -62.53 -40.04 -11.16
CA LEU A 162 -63.97 -39.93 -11.40
C LEU A 162 -64.34 -40.39 -12.80
N CYS A 163 -63.60 -39.95 -13.83
CA CYS A 163 -63.79 -40.39 -15.21
C CYS A 163 -63.64 -41.92 -15.36
N GLN A 164 -62.64 -42.52 -14.71
CA GLN A 164 -62.45 -43.97 -14.70
C GLN A 164 -63.61 -44.72 -14.02
N LEU A 165 -64.10 -44.21 -12.88
CA LEU A 165 -65.24 -44.78 -12.16
C LEU A 165 -66.54 -44.64 -12.95
N GLU A 166 -66.77 -43.51 -13.61
CA GLU A 166 -67.91 -43.29 -14.49
C GLU A 166 -67.86 -44.19 -15.72
N ALA A 167 -66.70 -44.32 -16.37
CA ALA A 167 -66.50 -45.24 -17.48
C ALA A 167 -66.75 -46.70 -17.05
N ALA A 168 -66.23 -47.13 -15.91
CA ALA A 168 -66.48 -48.48 -15.37
C ALA A 168 -67.97 -48.71 -15.04
N LYS A 169 -68.70 -47.67 -14.62
CA LYS A 169 -70.14 -47.72 -14.39
C LYS A 169 -70.94 -47.81 -15.69
N GLN A 170 -70.50 -47.15 -16.77
CA GLN A 170 -71.13 -47.25 -18.09
C GLN A 170 -70.79 -48.53 -18.85
N VAL A 171 -69.62 -49.12 -18.58
CA VAL A 171 -69.17 -50.39 -19.19
C VAL A 171 -69.81 -51.62 -18.53
N LYS A 172 -70.54 -51.47 -17.42
CA LYS A 172 -71.42 -52.55 -16.93
C LYS A 172 -72.58 -52.71 -17.92
N PRO A 173 -72.59 -53.76 -18.76
CA PRO A 173 -73.69 -53.96 -19.69
C PRO A 173 -74.92 -54.35 -18.88
N ALA A 174 -76.09 -53.92 -19.34
CA ALA A 174 -77.31 -54.68 -19.09
C ALA A 174 -77.05 -56.11 -19.61
N GLU A 175 -76.84 -57.05 -18.70
CA GLU A 175 -77.02 -58.47 -19.00
C GLU A 175 -78.55 -58.71 -19.10
N GLU A 176 -79.06 -58.69 -20.32
CA GLU A 176 -80.23 -59.45 -20.77
C GLU A 176 -79.81 -60.36 -21.92
#